data_AF-A0A1Q7SZY9-F1
#
_entry.id   AF-A0A1Q7SZY9-F1
#
_cell.length_a   1.000
_cell.length_b   1.000
_cell.length_c   1.000
_cell.angle_alpha   90.00
_cell.angle_beta   90.00
_cell.angle_gamma   90.00
#
_symmetry.space_group_name_H-M   'P 1'
#
loop_
_entity.id
_entity.type
_entity.pdbx_description
1 polymer ?
#
loop_
_entity_poly.entity_id
_entity_poly.type
_entity_poly.pdbx_seq_one_letter_code
_entity_poly.pdbx_strand_id
1 'polypeptide(L)'
;MMRIAIVLTACLTVSDFAAHAQSTAAASGRESHFVSQSRTFFPHNWVRGYTDFSVAPSHNEPDLGRCMFPQPAGAGGAASTCTAYARYLFSGYIEFQPLGRTLARHFFLFFEPKFSFGRNIPQLTYTASMLPIAFDRSIGIAFQLPRNFELRATQHQVDWLGRYGNPLGAADLRTNGPNGLYATFGVRWSFGGYGRQGAPSDY
;
A
#
# COMPACT_ATOMS: atom_id res chain seq x y z
N MET A 1 6.63 -24.95 -28.92
CA MET A 1 5.17 -25.17 -28.89
C MET A 1 4.61 -25.34 -27.47
N MET A 2 5.33 -25.97 -26.54
CA MET A 2 4.88 -26.18 -25.14
C MET A 2 4.73 -24.92 -24.25
N ARG A 3 5.40 -23.80 -24.60
CA ARG A 3 5.35 -22.55 -23.81
C ARG A 3 4.11 -21.67 -24.07
N ILE A 4 3.45 -21.84 -25.22
CA ILE A 4 2.23 -21.09 -25.58
C ILE A 4 1.00 -21.73 -24.91
N ALA A 5 1.01 -23.05 -24.76
CA ALA A 5 -0.05 -23.79 -24.08
C ALA A 5 -0.21 -23.34 -22.61
N ILE A 6 0.89 -23.12 -21.88
CA ILE A 6 0.85 -22.74 -20.45
C ILE A 6 0.24 -21.33 -20.25
N VAL A 7 0.46 -20.41 -21.18
CA VAL A 7 -0.11 -19.05 -21.11
C VAL A 7 -1.61 -19.06 -21.40
N LEU A 8 -2.07 -19.89 -22.34
CA LEU A 8 -3.50 -20.04 -22.60
C LEU A 8 -4.24 -20.71 -21.44
N THR A 9 -3.64 -21.71 -20.78
CA THR A 9 -4.27 -22.36 -19.62
C THR A 9 -4.35 -21.44 -18.40
N ALA A 10 -3.41 -20.51 -18.23
CA ALA A 10 -3.44 -19.53 -17.14
C ALA A 10 -4.48 -18.40 -17.37
N CYS A 11 -4.78 -18.04 -18.62
CA CYS A 11 -5.83 -17.05 -18.92
C CYS A 11 -7.25 -17.62 -18.78
N LEU A 12 -7.44 -18.92 -19.01
CA LEU A 12 -8.75 -19.56 -18.90
C LEU A 12 -9.19 -19.75 -17.44
N THR A 13 -8.25 -20.02 -16.52
CA THR A 13 -8.60 -20.20 -15.09
C THR A 13 -8.97 -18.90 -14.39
N VAL A 14 -8.42 -17.75 -14.79
CA VAL A 14 -8.81 -16.43 -14.25
C VAL A 14 -10.23 -16.04 -14.68
N SER A 15 -10.67 -16.51 -15.86
CA SER A 15 -11.99 -16.21 -16.41
C SER A 15 -13.11 -16.97 -15.69
N ASP A 16 -12.85 -18.21 -15.24
CA ASP A 16 -13.84 -19.00 -14.49
C ASP A 16 -14.10 -18.45 -13.08
N PHE A 17 -13.09 -17.88 -12.41
CA PHE A 17 -13.29 -17.22 -11.11
C PHE A 17 -14.07 -15.90 -11.24
N ALA A 18 -13.82 -15.12 -12.30
CA ALA A 18 -14.56 -13.88 -12.56
C ALA A 18 -16.03 -14.13 -12.93
N ALA A 19 -16.31 -15.20 -13.70
CA ALA A 19 -17.67 -15.59 -14.07
C ALA A 19 -18.47 -16.16 -12.88
N HIS A 20 -17.84 -16.92 -11.98
CA HIS A 20 -18.50 -17.41 -10.76
C HIS A 20 -18.76 -16.31 -9.72
N ALA A 21 -17.93 -15.25 -9.68
CA ALA A 21 -18.18 -14.08 -8.84
C ALA A 21 -19.36 -13.23 -9.33
N GLN A 22 -19.64 -13.24 -10.65
CA GLN A 22 -20.76 -12.48 -11.23
C GLN A 22 -22.08 -13.26 -11.22
N SER A 23 -22.06 -14.59 -11.31
CA SER A 23 -23.29 -15.40 -11.33
C SER A 23 -23.96 -15.57 -9.96
N THR A 24 -23.25 -15.34 -8.85
CA THR A 24 -23.86 -15.33 -7.50
C THR A 24 -24.44 -13.96 -7.11
N ALA A 25 -24.12 -12.89 -7.84
CA ALA A 25 -24.64 -11.54 -7.59
C ALA A 25 -26.02 -11.27 -8.23
N ALA A 26 -26.49 -12.14 -9.14
CA ALA A 26 -27.66 -11.86 -9.98
C ALA A 26 -28.97 -12.57 -9.57
N ALA A 27 -29.01 -13.31 -8.47
CA ALA A 27 -30.24 -13.96 -8.03
C ALA A 27 -30.45 -13.86 -6.51
N SER A 28 -31.54 -13.18 -6.13
CA SER A 28 -32.12 -13.11 -4.77
C SER A 28 -31.41 -12.21 -3.76
N GLY A 29 -31.43 -10.90 -4.01
CA GLY A 29 -31.39 -9.89 -2.95
C GLY A 29 -32.77 -9.28 -2.76
N ARG A 30 -33.63 -9.92 -1.97
CA ARG A 30 -34.75 -9.20 -1.33
C ARG A 30 -34.07 -8.08 -0.54
N GLU A 31 -34.25 -6.81 -0.92
CA GLU A 31 -33.88 -5.67 -0.08
C GLU A 31 -34.73 -5.77 1.18
N SER A 32 -34.22 -6.56 2.12
CA SER A 32 -34.72 -6.56 3.46
C SER A 32 -34.34 -5.21 4.03
N HIS A 33 -35.34 -4.32 4.13
CA HIS A 33 -35.34 -3.20 5.05
C HIS A 33 -35.28 -3.72 6.50
N PHE A 34 -34.26 -4.54 6.82
CA PHE A 34 -33.81 -4.63 8.20
C PHE A 34 -33.16 -3.28 8.46
N VAL A 35 -33.85 -2.43 9.21
CA VAL A 35 -33.22 -1.35 9.94
C VAL A 35 -32.00 -1.97 10.61
N SER A 36 -30.80 -1.73 10.06
CA SER A 36 -29.57 -2.33 10.55
C SER A 36 -29.42 -1.88 11.99
N GLN A 37 -29.78 -2.76 12.92
CA GLN A 37 -29.76 -2.47 14.34
C GLN A 37 -28.34 -2.00 14.69
N SER A 38 -28.22 -0.76 15.17
CA SER A 38 -26.93 -0.13 15.45
C SER A 38 -26.14 -0.99 16.44
N ARG A 39 -25.07 -1.64 15.95
CA ARG A 39 -24.24 -2.55 16.74
C ARG A 39 -23.27 -1.75 17.63
N THR A 40 -23.12 -2.16 18.88
CA THR A 40 -22.15 -1.53 19.81
C THR A 40 -20.71 -1.81 19.39
N PHE A 41 -20.42 -3.04 18.96
CA PHE A 41 -19.13 -3.47 18.44
C PHE A 41 -19.27 -3.99 17.01
N PHE A 42 -18.21 -3.84 16.22
CA PHE A 42 -18.11 -4.30 14.84
C PHE A 42 -19.34 -3.86 14.00
N PRO A 43 -19.54 -2.53 13.84
CA PRO A 43 -20.58 -2.01 12.97
C PRO A 43 -20.41 -2.51 11.52
N HIS A 44 -21.42 -2.30 10.68
CA HIS A 44 -21.26 -2.55 9.25
C HIS A 44 -20.06 -1.74 8.71
N ASN A 45 -19.25 -2.33 7.83
CA ASN A 45 -17.99 -1.73 7.34
C ASN A 45 -16.95 -1.38 8.42
N TRP A 46 -16.92 -2.11 9.55
CA TRP A 46 -15.88 -1.92 10.58
C TRP A 46 -14.45 -2.21 10.08
N VAL A 47 -14.32 -2.93 8.95
CA VAL A 47 -13.08 -3.03 8.17
C VAL A 47 -13.33 -2.44 6.80
N ARG A 48 -12.47 -1.55 6.37
CA ARG A 48 -12.51 -0.97 5.02
C ARG A 48 -11.10 -0.63 4.57
N GLY A 49 -10.90 -0.50 3.28
CA GLY A 49 -9.57 -0.36 2.73
C GLY A 49 -9.53 -0.43 1.22
N TYR A 50 -8.32 -0.35 0.68
CA TYR A 50 -8.04 -0.54 -0.73
C TYR A 50 -6.66 -1.17 -0.91
N THR A 51 -6.42 -1.69 -2.10
CA THR A 51 -5.09 -2.04 -2.59
C THR A 51 -4.88 -1.36 -3.93
N ASP A 52 -3.65 -1.00 -4.22
CA ASP A 52 -3.26 -0.37 -5.47
C ASP A 52 -2.00 -1.04 -6.02
N PHE A 53 -1.99 -1.23 -7.34
CA PHE A 53 -0.83 -1.74 -8.05
C PHE A 53 -0.44 -0.76 -9.15
N SER A 54 0.76 -0.22 -9.01
CA SER A 54 1.31 0.80 -9.86
C SER A 54 2.60 0.32 -10.53
N VAL A 55 2.78 0.69 -11.81
CA VAL A 55 3.99 0.39 -12.57
C VAL A 55 4.61 1.68 -13.04
N ALA A 56 5.84 1.95 -12.62
CA ALA A 56 6.59 3.10 -13.08
C ALA A 56 7.11 2.86 -14.51
N PRO A 57 6.92 3.83 -15.44
CA PRO A 57 7.54 3.76 -16.75
C PRO A 57 9.06 3.88 -16.62
N SER A 58 9.77 3.46 -17.67
CA SER A 58 11.23 3.60 -17.73
C SER A 58 11.64 5.06 -17.55
N HIS A 59 12.69 5.29 -16.75
CA HIS A 59 13.23 6.61 -16.41
C HIS A 59 12.39 7.41 -15.39
N ASN A 60 11.30 6.85 -14.86
CA ASN A 60 10.49 7.47 -13.81
C ASN A 60 10.31 6.54 -12.61
N GLU A 61 11.22 5.56 -12.44
CA GLU A 61 11.21 4.69 -11.27
C GLU A 61 11.48 5.48 -9.99
N PRO A 62 10.61 5.41 -8.96
CA PRO A 62 10.86 6.05 -7.68
C PRO A 62 12.12 5.53 -7.00
N ASP A 63 12.93 6.47 -6.51
CA ASP A 63 14.08 6.19 -5.63
C ASP A 63 13.58 5.96 -4.20
N LEU A 64 13.94 4.83 -3.62
CA LEU A 64 13.61 4.54 -2.22
C LEU A 64 14.59 5.17 -1.23
N GLY A 65 15.58 5.96 -1.67
CA GLY A 65 16.48 6.72 -0.81
C GLY A 65 17.44 5.85 0.01
N ARG A 66 17.68 4.61 -0.44
CA ARG A 66 18.62 3.67 0.20
C ARG A 66 20.08 4.00 -0.11
N CYS A 67 20.32 4.59 -1.27
CA CYS A 67 21.64 4.84 -1.81
C CYS A 67 21.87 6.35 -1.93
N MET A 68 23.03 6.83 -1.52
CA MET A 68 23.36 8.25 -1.60
C MET A 68 23.43 8.73 -3.05
N PHE A 69 22.83 9.87 -3.39
CA PHE A 69 22.90 10.43 -4.73
C PHE A 69 23.25 11.92 -4.69
N PRO A 70 24.21 12.41 -5.50
CA PRO A 70 25.11 11.65 -6.37
C PRO A 70 26.07 10.75 -5.59
N GLN A 71 26.47 9.62 -6.20
CA GLN A 71 27.35 8.63 -5.58
C GLN A 71 28.78 9.20 -5.43
N PRO A 72 29.44 9.07 -4.26
CA PRO A 72 30.76 9.63 -4.04
C PRO A 72 31.82 8.85 -4.82
N ALA A 73 32.90 9.52 -5.23
CA ALA A 73 33.99 8.89 -6.00
C ALA A 73 34.58 7.65 -5.29
N GLY A 74 34.69 7.70 -3.95
CA GLY A 74 35.15 6.58 -3.13
C GLY A 74 34.20 5.37 -3.06
N ALA A 75 32.96 5.50 -3.55
CA ALA A 75 32.00 4.39 -3.67
C ALA A 75 31.82 3.92 -5.12
N GLY A 76 32.73 4.31 -6.03
CA GLY A 76 32.67 3.96 -7.45
C GLY A 76 31.93 4.96 -8.34
N GLY A 77 31.44 6.09 -7.79
CA GLY A 77 30.78 7.14 -8.56
C GLY A 77 29.65 6.60 -9.45
N ALA A 78 29.70 6.90 -10.74
CA ALA A 78 28.73 6.42 -11.74
C ALA A 78 28.73 4.89 -11.94
N ALA A 79 29.76 4.18 -11.50
CA ALA A 79 29.87 2.72 -11.58
C ALA A 79 29.43 2.00 -10.28
N SER A 80 28.90 2.74 -9.30
CA SER A 80 28.41 2.15 -8.04
C SER A 80 27.27 1.16 -8.29
N THR A 81 27.30 0.04 -7.58
CA THR A 81 26.27 -1.01 -7.64
C THR A 81 25.13 -0.77 -6.66
N CYS A 82 25.20 0.26 -5.81
CA CYS A 82 24.13 0.65 -4.90
C CYS A 82 22.98 1.29 -5.69
N THR A 83 21.86 0.58 -5.79
CA THR A 83 20.69 1.04 -6.54
C THR A 83 19.40 0.46 -5.98
N ALA A 84 18.42 1.32 -5.68
CA ALA A 84 17.14 0.95 -5.07
C ALA A 84 15.94 1.64 -5.74
N TYR A 85 15.91 1.66 -7.08
CA TYR A 85 14.78 2.20 -7.83
C TYR A 85 13.71 1.12 -8.05
N ALA A 86 12.49 1.42 -7.60
CA ALA A 86 11.36 0.50 -7.69
C ALA A 86 10.59 0.72 -8.99
N ARG A 87 10.26 -0.36 -9.70
CA ARG A 87 9.43 -0.33 -10.91
C ARG A 87 8.00 -0.74 -10.63
N TYR A 88 7.81 -1.75 -9.79
CA TYR A 88 6.49 -2.23 -9.41
C TYR A 88 6.22 -1.86 -7.97
N LEU A 89 5.08 -1.23 -7.72
CA LEU A 89 4.65 -0.77 -6.42
C LEU A 89 3.31 -1.43 -6.12
N PHE A 90 3.25 -2.19 -5.03
CA PHE A 90 2.01 -2.72 -4.51
C PHE A 90 1.73 -2.08 -3.16
N SER A 91 0.67 -1.29 -3.06
CA SER A 91 0.32 -0.59 -1.83
C SER A 91 -1.07 -0.95 -1.36
N GLY A 92 -1.36 -0.65 -0.11
CA GLY A 92 -2.69 -0.80 0.42
C GLY A 92 -2.93 0.13 1.59
N TYR A 93 -4.19 0.15 1.98
CA TYR A 93 -4.68 0.84 3.15
C TYR A 93 -5.78 -0.03 3.74
N ILE A 94 -5.73 -0.28 5.04
CA ILE A 94 -6.80 -0.92 5.78
C ILE A 94 -7.01 -0.18 7.08
N GLU A 95 -8.27 0.06 7.41
CA GLU A 95 -8.67 0.66 8.66
C GLU A 95 -9.69 -0.21 9.39
N PHE A 96 -9.59 -0.18 10.72
CA PHE A 96 -10.37 -0.97 11.65
C PHE A 96 -11.06 -0.03 12.63
N GLN A 97 -12.39 -0.04 12.60
CA GLN A 97 -13.27 0.77 13.43
C GLN A 97 -14.20 -0.16 14.25
N PRO A 98 -13.67 -0.81 15.30
CA PRO A 98 -14.41 -1.85 16.03
C PRO A 98 -15.55 -1.29 16.89
N LEU A 99 -15.62 0.01 17.10
CA LEU A 99 -16.58 0.67 17.98
C LEU A 99 -17.68 1.37 17.17
N GLY A 100 -18.93 0.99 17.40
CA GLY A 100 -20.10 1.56 16.72
C GLY A 100 -20.86 2.54 17.60
N ARG A 101 -21.72 2.04 18.49
CA ARG A 101 -22.58 2.87 19.36
C ARG A 101 -21.88 3.35 20.65
N THR A 102 -20.61 3.73 20.58
CA THR A 102 -19.84 4.20 21.76
C THR A 102 -19.32 5.63 21.57
N LEU A 103 -18.85 6.26 22.65
CA LEU A 103 -18.21 7.59 22.58
C LEU A 103 -16.93 7.58 21.73
N ALA A 104 -16.26 6.43 21.64
CA ALA A 104 -15.06 6.24 20.86
C ALA A 104 -15.35 5.70 19.44
N ARG A 105 -16.58 5.85 18.94
CA ARG A 105 -16.94 5.45 17.56
C ARG A 105 -16.10 6.13 16.49
N HIS A 106 -15.51 7.28 16.78
CA HIS A 106 -14.67 8.03 15.84
C HIS A 106 -13.20 7.63 15.88
N PHE A 107 -12.83 6.73 16.79
CA PHE A 107 -11.49 6.16 16.87
C PHE A 107 -11.35 4.97 15.91
N PHE A 108 -10.25 4.93 15.18
CA PHE A 108 -9.92 3.82 14.31
C PHE A 108 -8.41 3.56 14.27
N LEU A 109 -8.06 2.30 14.02
CA LEU A 109 -6.69 1.87 13.73
C LEU A 109 -6.52 1.78 12.23
N PHE A 110 -5.34 2.10 11.71
CA PHE A 110 -5.06 1.90 10.29
C PHE A 110 -3.68 1.32 10.06
N PHE A 111 -3.56 0.66 8.91
CA PHE A 111 -2.33 0.05 8.43
C PHE A 111 -2.18 0.33 6.93
N GLU A 112 -1.03 0.86 6.53
CA GLU A 112 -0.71 1.18 5.14
C GLU A 112 0.55 0.39 4.73
N PRO A 113 0.40 -0.80 4.12
CA PRO A 113 1.52 -1.55 3.57
C PRO A 113 1.92 -1.03 2.18
N LYS A 114 3.22 -0.98 1.89
CA LYS A 114 3.77 -0.69 0.56
C LYS A 114 4.94 -1.62 0.26
N PHE A 115 4.81 -2.41 -0.79
CA PHE A 115 5.85 -3.29 -1.30
C PHE A 115 6.45 -2.70 -2.57
N SER A 116 7.76 -2.61 -2.60
CA SER A 116 8.53 -2.10 -3.72
C SER A 116 9.35 -3.20 -4.36
N PHE A 117 9.23 -3.35 -5.67
CA PHE A 117 9.97 -4.34 -6.45
C PHE A 117 10.68 -3.69 -7.63
N GLY A 118 11.86 -4.20 -7.96
CA GLY A 118 12.66 -3.68 -9.05
C GLY A 118 14.13 -4.07 -8.93
N ARG A 119 14.85 -3.83 -10.02
CA ARG A 119 16.31 -3.85 -10.05
C ARG A 119 16.79 -2.92 -11.17
N ASN A 120 16.27 -1.69 -11.19
CA ASN A 120 16.58 -0.73 -12.24
C ASN A 120 17.64 0.25 -11.77
N ILE A 121 18.59 0.53 -12.65
CA ILE A 121 19.46 1.70 -12.53
C ILE A 121 18.98 2.65 -13.63
N PRO A 122 18.41 3.82 -13.28
CA PRO A 122 17.99 4.79 -14.27
C PRO A 122 19.10 5.02 -15.30
N GLN A 123 18.72 5.02 -16.58
CA GLN A 123 19.55 5.25 -17.76
C GLN A 123 20.63 4.19 -18.06
N LEU A 124 20.97 3.32 -17.12
CA LEU A 124 22.05 2.34 -17.26
C LEU A 124 21.57 0.91 -17.43
N THR A 125 20.52 0.49 -16.72
CA THR A 125 20.05 -0.90 -16.74
C THR A 125 18.56 -0.98 -16.42
N TYR A 126 17.78 -1.36 -17.42
CA TYR A 126 16.33 -1.57 -17.32
C TYR A 126 16.01 -3.04 -17.33
N THR A 127 15.67 -3.58 -16.17
CA THR A 127 15.17 -4.95 -16.07
C THR A 127 13.71 -4.92 -15.66
N ALA A 128 12.85 -5.67 -16.34
CA ALA A 128 11.45 -5.87 -15.92
C ALA A 128 11.36 -6.79 -14.67
N SER A 129 12.31 -6.67 -13.75
CA SER A 129 12.52 -7.59 -12.64
C SER A 129 11.58 -7.26 -11.48
N MET A 130 10.85 -8.27 -10.99
CA MET A 130 10.04 -8.18 -9.77
C MET A 130 10.83 -8.59 -8.52
N LEU A 131 12.13 -8.29 -8.47
CA LEU A 131 12.93 -8.57 -7.28
C LEU A 131 12.46 -7.70 -6.11
N PRO A 132 12.22 -8.27 -4.92
CA PRO A 132 11.77 -7.50 -3.77
C PRO A 132 12.89 -6.56 -3.30
N ILE A 133 12.53 -5.29 -3.08
CA ILE A 133 13.44 -4.26 -2.59
C ILE A 133 13.12 -3.93 -1.14
N ALA A 134 11.87 -3.57 -0.86
CA ALA A 134 11.47 -3.05 0.44
C ALA A 134 10.01 -3.32 0.74
N PHE A 135 9.72 -3.43 2.03
CA PHE A 135 8.39 -3.39 2.61
C PHE A 135 8.32 -2.21 3.56
N ASP A 136 7.61 -1.18 3.15
CA ASP A 136 7.28 -0.02 3.98
C ASP A 136 5.93 -0.28 4.65
N ARG A 137 5.91 -0.12 5.98
CA ARG A 137 4.75 -0.30 6.82
C ARG A 137 4.50 0.95 7.63
N SER A 138 3.30 1.51 7.46
CA SER A 138 2.79 2.58 8.31
C SER A 138 1.65 2.03 9.16
N ILE A 139 1.81 2.02 10.48
CA ILE A 139 0.75 1.63 11.43
C ILE A 139 0.38 2.86 12.23
N GLY A 140 -0.91 3.08 12.46
CA GLY A 140 -1.31 4.22 13.25
C GLY A 140 -2.71 4.14 13.83
N ILE A 141 -2.99 5.16 14.63
CA ILE A 141 -4.28 5.41 15.23
C ILE A 141 -4.79 6.76 14.74
N ALA A 142 -6.11 6.88 14.62
CA ALA A 142 -6.72 8.09 14.15
C ALA A 142 -8.07 8.35 14.81
N PHE A 143 -8.45 9.63 14.82
CA PHE A 143 -9.71 10.10 15.37
C PHE A 143 -10.39 11.01 14.35
N GLN A 144 -11.64 10.69 14.01
CA GLN A 144 -12.46 11.50 13.11
C GLN A 144 -13.05 12.72 13.85
N LEU A 145 -12.89 13.89 13.25
CA LEU A 145 -13.44 15.15 13.71
C LEU A 145 -14.56 15.62 12.76
N PRO A 146 -15.41 16.56 13.22
CA PRO A 146 -16.37 17.22 12.35
C PRO A 146 -15.71 17.86 11.12
N ARG A 147 -16.49 18.09 10.06
CA ARG A 147 -16.06 18.77 8.83
C ARG A 147 -14.93 18.05 8.06
N ASN A 148 -14.92 16.73 8.11
CA ASN A 148 -13.98 15.87 7.36
C ASN A 148 -12.52 15.99 7.79
N PHE A 149 -12.27 16.38 9.04
CA PHE A 149 -10.94 16.37 9.61
C PHE A 149 -10.64 15.04 10.30
N GLU A 150 -9.40 14.60 10.24
CA GLU A 150 -8.90 13.41 10.93
C GLU A 150 -7.58 13.75 11.60
N LEU A 151 -7.46 13.49 12.90
CA LEU A 151 -6.18 13.52 13.60
C LEU A 151 -5.55 12.14 13.54
N ARG A 152 -4.25 12.07 13.25
CA ARG A 152 -3.55 10.80 13.03
C ARG A 152 -2.21 10.80 13.76
N ALA A 153 -1.90 9.69 14.39
CA ALA A 153 -0.57 9.36 14.86
C ALA A 153 -0.10 8.10 14.14
N THR A 154 1.03 8.17 13.46
CA THR A 154 1.53 7.12 12.56
C THR A 154 2.98 6.79 12.86
N GLN A 155 3.28 5.51 13.03
CA GLN A 155 4.63 4.96 13.02
C GLN A 155 4.94 4.43 11.63
N HIS A 156 6.06 4.87 11.06
CA HIS A 156 6.57 4.41 9.77
C HIS A 156 7.81 3.55 10.00
N GLN A 157 7.95 2.48 9.24
CA GLN A 157 9.12 1.62 9.24
C GLN A 157 9.30 0.97 7.87
N VAL A 158 10.54 0.90 7.40
CA VAL A 158 10.87 0.14 6.19
C VAL A 158 11.79 -1.03 6.51
N ASP A 159 11.34 -2.21 6.08
CA ASP A 159 12.09 -3.45 6.13
C ASP A 159 12.64 -3.75 4.73
N TRP A 160 13.96 -3.81 4.60
CA TRP A 160 14.63 -4.06 3.33
C TRP A 160 14.70 -5.56 3.02
N LEU A 161 14.36 -5.93 1.80
CA LEU A 161 14.12 -7.32 1.40
C LEU A 161 15.16 -7.83 0.39
N GLY A 162 15.33 -9.15 0.33
CA GLY A 162 16.24 -9.80 -0.61
C GLY A 162 17.68 -9.28 -0.47
N ARG A 163 18.31 -8.88 -1.57
CA ARG A 163 19.68 -8.35 -1.56
C ARG A 163 19.83 -7.06 -0.74
N TYR A 164 18.74 -6.32 -0.54
CA TYR A 164 18.73 -5.02 0.13
C TYR A 164 18.75 -5.13 1.66
N GLY A 165 18.53 -6.34 2.20
CA GLY A 165 18.77 -6.64 3.61
C GLY A 165 20.25 -6.60 3.98
N ASN A 166 21.15 -6.73 2.99
CA ASN A 166 22.59 -6.65 3.18
C ASN A 166 23.13 -5.25 2.86
N PRO A 167 24.33 -4.90 3.36
CA PRO A 167 25.01 -3.67 2.99
C PRO A 167 25.30 -3.62 1.48
N LEU A 168 24.92 -2.54 0.81
CA LEU A 168 25.08 -2.36 -0.65
C LEU A 168 26.38 -1.66 -1.05
N GLY A 169 27.32 -1.50 -0.12
CA GLY A 169 28.61 -0.84 -0.33
C GLY A 169 28.71 0.52 0.35
N ALA A 170 29.75 1.28 0.00
CA ALA A 170 30.11 2.52 0.71
C ALA A 170 29.10 3.67 0.56
N ALA A 171 28.18 3.60 -0.41
CA ALA A 171 27.12 4.59 -0.61
C ALA A 171 25.76 4.16 -0.05
N ASP A 172 25.71 3.05 0.71
CA ASP A 172 24.50 2.56 1.34
C ASP A 172 24.15 3.39 2.59
N LEU A 173 23.00 4.07 2.56
CA LEU A 173 22.47 4.88 3.66
C LEU A 173 21.72 4.05 4.72
N ARG A 174 21.50 2.76 4.49
CA ARG A 174 20.75 1.86 5.39
C ARG A 174 19.40 2.46 5.82
N THR A 175 19.18 2.56 7.13
CA THR A 175 17.98 3.11 7.77
C THR A 175 18.08 4.63 8.01
N ASN A 176 19.20 5.26 7.65
CA ASN A 176 19.38 6.72 7.78
C ASN A 176 18.80 7.49 6.59
N GLY A 177 18.27 6.79 5.58
CA GLY A 177 17.52 7.39 4.47
C GLY A 177 16.15 7.93 4.89
N PRO A 178 15.46 8.67 4.00
CA PRO A 178 14.14 9.27 4.27
C PRO A 178 13.06 8.23 4.61
N ASN A 179 13.25 6.99 4.16
CA ASN A 179 12.38 5.86 4.42
C ASN A 179 12.88 5.04 5.63
N GLY A 180 13.36 5.71 6.67
CA GLY A 180 13.85 5.09 7.91
C GLY A 180 12.74 4.69 8.89
N LEU A 181 13.04 4.78 10.19
CA LEU A 181 12.08 4.59 11.28
C LEU A 181 11.71 5.95 11.87
N TYR A 182 10.46 6.38 11.75
CA TYR A 182 10.02 7.66 12.29
C TYR A 182 8.52 7.67 12.62
N ALA A 183 8.13 8.57 13.51
CA ALA A 183 6.74 8.79 13.89
C ALA A 183 6.25 10.14 13.38
N THR A 184 4.97 10.24 13.04
CA THR A 184 4.33 11.47 12.56
C THR A 184 3.01 11.68 13.28
N PHE A 185 2.72 12.95 13.60
CA PHE A 185 1.41 13.41 14.02
C PHE A 185 0.90 14.35 12.94
N GLY A 186 -0.32 14.13 12.46
CA GLY A 186 -0.83 14.82 11.30
C GLY A 186 -2.33 15.05 11.37
N VAL A 187 -2.78 15.99 10.53
CA VAL A 187 -4.18 16.25 10.28
C VAL A 187 -4.46 15.95 8.82
N ARG A 188 -5.48 15.15 8.53
CA ARG A 188 -5.98 14.91 7.17
C ARG A 188 -7.34 15.61 7.02
N TRP A 189 -7.54 16.25 5.87
CA TRP A 189 -8.82 16.83 5.51
C TRP A 189 -9.30 16.24 4.19
N SER A 190 -10.52 15.71 4.18
CA SER A 190 -11.11 15.07 2.99
C SER A 190 -12.16 15.98 2.34
N PHE A 191 -11.94 16.32 1.07
CA PHE A 191 -12.85 17.12 0.26
C PHE A 191 -13.93 16.23 -0.39
N GLY A 192 -15.11 16.81 -0.66
CA GLY A 192 -16.15 16.14 -1.46
C GLY A 192 -16.71 14.84 -0.90
N GLY A 193 -16.50 14.54 0.39
CA GLY A 193 -16.94 13.29 1.01
C GLY A 193 -16.12 12.06 0.59
N TYR A 194 -14.93 12.25 0.01
CA TYR A 194 -14.02 11.15 -0.31
C TYR A 194 -13.77 10.26 0.92
N GLY A 195 -13.92 8.95 0.77
CA GLY A 195 -13.80 7.97 1.86
C GLY A 195 -15.05 7.74 2.72
N ARG A 196 -16.19 8.41 2.44
CA ARG A 196 -17.45 8.26 3.20
C ARG A 196 -18.39 7.15 2.72
N GLN A 197 -18.04 6.34 1.72
CA GLN A 197 -18.93 5.28 1.17
C GLN A 197 -19.29 4.15 2.16
N GLY A 198 -18.90 4.23 3.44
CA GLY A 198 -19.34 3.32 4.48
C GLY A 198 -19.53 3.93 5.87
N ALA A 199 -19.41 5.26 6.03
CA ALA A 199 -19.77 5.92 7.28
C ALA A 199 -21.31 6.04 7.34
N PRO A 200 -21.97 5.73 8.46
CA PRO A 200 -23.40 5.96 8.60
C PRO A 200 -23.69 7.43 8.24
N SER A 201 -24.64 7.62 7.33
CA SER A 201 -25.08 8.88 6.77
C SER A 201 -25.71 9.85 7.77
N ASP A 202 -25.52 9.65 9.07
CA ASP A 202 -26.17 10.44 10.11
C ASP A 202 -25.17 11.42 10.69
N TYR A 203 -24.98 12.52 9.95
CA TYR A 203 -24.67 13.83 10.52
C TYR A 203 -25.89 14.72 10.40
#